data_AF-A0A9I9CXW5-F1
#
_entry.id   AF-A0A9I9CXW5-F1
#
_cell.length_a   1.000
_cell.length_b   1.000
_cell.length_c   1.000
_cell.angle_alpha   90.00
_cell.angle_beta   90.00
_cell.angle_gamma   90.00
#
_symmetry.space_group_name_H-M   'P 1'
#
loop_
_entity.id
_entity.type
_entity.pdbx_description
1 polymer ?
#
loop_
_entity_poly.entity_id
_entity_poly.type
_entity_poly.pdbx_seq_one_letter_code
_entity_poly.pdbx_strand_id
1 'polypeptide(L)'
;MEEPCSRILSKRSIGKLVNQIDPSERLDPEVEDILVDLAEEFVESITTFGCSLAKHRKSTTLEAKDILLHLEKNWNLTLPGFGSDEIKIFRKPLTNDTHRERLAAVKNLLWQARWQVPEVLLDRPLEIPKAV
;
A
#
# COMPACT_ATOMS: atom_id res chain seq x y z
N MET A 1 -32.89 15.74 6.23
CA MET A 1 -32.45 15.73 7.63
C MET A 1 -31.19 14.89 7.64
N GLU A 2 -30.05 15.52 7.40
CA GLU A 2 -28.75 14.87 7.58
C GLU A 2 -28.54 14.83 9.09
N GLU A 3 -28.77 13.67 9.72
CA GLU A 3 -28.35 13.45 11.10
C GLU A 3 -26.82 13.58 11.10
N PRO A 4 -26.21 14.54 11.82
CA PRO A 4 -24.77 14.53 11.99
C PRO A 4 -24.45 13.21 12.67
N CYS A 5 -23.70 12.35 11.96
CA CYS A 5 -23.20 11.09 12.49
C CYS A 5 -22.68 11.37 13.89
N SER A 6 -23.26 10.70 14.89
CA SER A 6 -22.85 10.83 16.28
C SER A 6 -21.34 10.71 16.37
N ARG A 7 -20.65 11.83 16.68
CA ARG A 7 -19.20 11.97 16.64
C ARG A 7 -18.55 10.72 17.25
N ILE A 8 -17.87 9.93 16.41
CA ILE A 8 -17.48 8.54 16.77
C ILE A 8 -16.32 8.60 17.78
N LEU A 9 -15.52 9.67 17.69
CA LEU A 9 -14.38 9.94 18.54
C LEU A 9 -14.57 11.27 19.28
N SER A 10 -14.18 11.26 20.56
CA SER A 10 -14.22 12.46 21.40
C SER A 10 -12.81 12.97 21.70
N LYS A 11 -12.66 14.26 21.97
CA LYS A 11 -11.40 14.86 22.45
C LYS A 11 -10.81 14.10 23.65
N ARG A 12 -11.67 13.59 24.53
CA ARG A 12 -11.26 12.75 25.68
C ARG A 12 -10.49 11.51 25.22
N SER A 13 -10.90 10.87 24.13
CA SER A 13 -10.21 9.70 23.57
C SER A 13 -8.82 10.06 23.03
N ILE A 14 -8.69 11.21 22.34
CA ILE A 14 -7.40 11.74 21.87
C ILE A 14 -6.47 12.01 23.05
N GLY A 15 -6.94 12.73 24.08
CA GLY A 15 -6.13 12.99 25.27
C GLY A 15 -5.67 11.70 25.97
N LYS A 16 -6.50 10.66 26.01
CA LYS A 16 -6.08 9.34 26.53
C LYS A 16 -5.01 8.66 25.67
N LEU A 17 -5.04 8.84 24.36
CA LEU A 17 -4.03 8.29 23.45
C LEU A 17 -2.70 9.04 23.59
N VAL A 18 -2.73 10.37 23.63
CA VAL A 18 -1.54 11.20 23.85
C VAL A 18 -0.85 10.81 25.15
N ASN A 19 -1.60 10.71 26.26
CA ASN A 19 -1.05 10.31 27.56
C ASN A 19 -0.41 8.90 27.57
N GLN A 20 -0.82 7.99 26.68
CA GLN A 20 -0.19 6.67 26.56
C GLN A 20 1.14 6.72 25.80
N ILE A 21 1.32 7.71 24.91
CA ILE A 21 2.53 7.91 24.13
C ILE A 21 3.52 8.77 24.92
N ASP A 22 3.06 9.93 25.40
CA ASP A 22 3.81 10.85 26.25
C ASP A 22 2.88 11.51 27.28
N PRO A 23 3.01 11.17 28.58
CA PRO A 23 2.23 11.79 29.65
C PRO A 23 2.51 13.28 29.89
N SER A 24 3.62 13.81 29.38
CA SER A 24 4.02 15.22 29.61
C SER A 24 3.46 16.16 28.54
N GLU A 25 3.09 15.61 27.39
CA GLU A 25 2.62 16.38 26.24
C GLU A 25 1.18 16.86 26.44
N ARG A 26 0.90 18.10 26.02
CA ARG A 26 -0.44 18.68 26.03
C ARG A 26 -0.75 19.31 24.68
N LEU A 27 -1.77 18.78 24.03
CA LEU A 27 -2.26 19.34 22.76
C LEU A 27 -3.08 20.59 23.00
N ASP A 28 -2.96 21.55 22.10
CA ASP A 28 -3.88 22.68 22.03
C ASP A 28 -5.29 22.20 21.62
N PRO A 29 -6.37 22.78 22.19
CA PRO A 29 -7.74 22.43 21.81
C PRO A 29 -8.03 22.42 20.30
N GLU A 30 -7.39 23.30 19.52
CA GLU A 30 -7.55 23.36 18.06
C GLU A 30 -6.89 22.16 17.36
N VAL A 31 -5.73 21.72 17.85
CA VAL A 31 -5.04 20.53 17.35
C VAL A 31 -5.86 19.27 17.66
N GLU A 32 -6.47 19.20 18.85
CA GLU A 32 -7.36 18.10 19.20
C GLU A 32 -8.56 18.02 18.25
N ASP A 33 -9.15 19.15 17.84
CA ASP A 33 -10.25 19.17 16.86
C ASP A 33 -9.81 18.59 15.52
N ILE A 34 -8.67 19.05 15.00
CA ILE A 34 -8.12 18.57 13.71
C ILE A 34 -7.85 17.06 13.76
N LEU A 35 -7.28 16.56 14.85
CA LEU A 35 -7.00 15.12 14.99
C LEU A 35 -8.28 14.28 15.05
N VAL A 36 -9.33 14.79 15.70
CA VAL A 36 -10.62 14.09 15.70
C VAL A 36 -11.21 14.07 14.30
N ASP A 37 -11.21 15.21 13.59
CA ASP A 37 -11.77 15.30 12.24
C ASP A 37 -11.03 14.36 11.26
N LEU A 38 -9.70 14.31 11.33
CA LEU A 38 -8.88 13.39 10.53
C LEU A 38 -9.21 11.92 10.85
N ALA A 39 -9.44 11.60 12.13
CA ALA A 39 -9.79 10.25 12.54
C ALA A 39 -11.21 9.84 12.08
N GLU A 40 -12.15 10.78 12.02
CA GLU A 40 -13.48 10.54 11.44
C GLU A 40 -13.41 10.31 9.94
N GLU A 41 -12.66 11.14 9.21
CA GLU A 41 -12.40 10.94 7.77
C GLU A 41 -11.74 9.59 7.49
N PHE A 42 -10.78 9.19 8.34
CA PHE A 42 -10.16 7.87 8.25
C PHE A 42 -11.19 6.74 8.37
N VAL A 43 -12.06 6.78 9.38
CA VAL A 43 -13.10 5.76 9.60
C VAL A 43 -14.09 5.71 8.44
N GLU A 44 -14.51 6.86 7.92
CA GLU A 44 -15.41 6.94 6.78
C GLU A 44 -14.77 6.34 5.52
N SER A 45 -13.51 6.68 5.25
CA SER A 45 -12.74 6.20 4.11
C SER A 45 -12.60 4.67 4.12
N ILE A 46 -12.11 4.11 5.25
CA ILE A 46 -11.89 2.66 5.34
C ILE A 46 -13.21 1.88 5.29
N THR A 47 -14.28 2.42 5.88
CA THR A 47 -15.59 1.75 5.93
C THR A 47 -16.29 1.80 4.57
N THR A 48 -16.20 2.93 3.86
CA THR A 48 -16.75 3.08 2.51
C THR A 48 -16.06 2.13 1.53
N PHE A 49 -14.73 2.09 1.57
CA PHE A 49 -13.97 1.19 0.71
C PHE A 49 -14.18 -0.29 1.08
N GLY A 50 -14.20 -0.61 2.38
CA GLY A 50 -14.51 -1.96 2.86
C GLY A 50 -15.89 -2.43 2.39
N CYS A 51 -16.91 -1.58 2.52
CA CYS A 51 -18.26 -1.90 2.01
C CYS A 51 -18.27 -2.11 0.49
N SER A 52 -17.49 -1.32 -0.26
CA SER A 52 -17.33 -1.50 -1.71
C SER A 52 -16.69 -2.85 -2.06
N LEU A 53 -15.67 -3.27 -1.30
CA LEU A 53 -15.03 -4.58 -1.47
C LEU A 53 -15.95 -5.76 -1.12
N ALA A 54 -16.71 -5.66 -0.03
CA ALA A 54 -17.70 -6.66 0.34
C ALA A 54 -18.74 -6.85 -0.78
N LYS A 55 -19.24 -5.74 -1.34
CA LYS A 55 -20.14 -5.76 -2.50
C LYS A 55 -19.46 -6.33 -3.76
N HIS A 56 -18.20 -6.00 -4.01
CA HIS A 56 -17.46 -6.49 -5.18
C HIS A 56 -17.34 -8.02 -5.22
N ARG A 57 -17.18 -8.66 -4.05
CA ARG A 57 -17.20 -10.14 -3.95
C ARG A 57 -18.61 -10.73 -3.79
N LYS A 58 -19.65 -9.93 -4.00
CA LYS A 58 -21.08 -10.31 -3.90
C LYS A 58 -21.52 -10.70 -2.48
N SER A 59 -20.85 -10.17 -1.47
CA SER A 59 -21.24 -10.33 -0.06
C SER A 59 -22.16 -9.19 0.36
N THR A 60 -23.15 -9.49 1.20
CA THR A 60 -23.97 -8.49 1.91
C THR A 60 -23.42 -8.19 3.32
N THR A 61 -22.38 -8.91 3.73
CA THR A 61 -21.75 -8.79 5.04
C THR A 61 -20.32 -8.26 4.87
N LEU A 62 -20.01 -7.17 5.58
CA LEU A 62 -18.66 -6.63 5.69
C LEU A 62 -17.81 -7.55 6.59
N GLU A 63 -16.70 -8.05 6.06
CA GLU A 63 -15.76 -8.89 6.82
C GLU A 63 -14.43 -8.16 7.06
N ALA A 64 -13.67 -8.62 8.05
CA ALA A 64 -12.38 -8.00 8.40
C ALA A 64 -11.41 -7.91 7.21
N LYS A 65 -11.41 -8.90 6.31
CA LYS A 65 -10.58 -8.90 5.09
C LYS A 65 -10.87 -7.73 4.15
N ASP A 66 -12.11 -7.24 4.13
CA ASP A 66 -12.50 -6.11 3.29
C ASP A 66 -11.85 -4.81 3.81
N ILE A 67 -11.72 -4.66 5.14
CA ILE A 67 -11.03 -3.52 5.76
C ILE A 67 -9.51 -3.68 5.67
N LEU A 68 -8.98 -4.87 5.98
CA LEU A 68 -7.54 -5.14 5.98
C LEU A 68 -6.90 -4.84 4.62
N LEU A 69 -7.55 -5.19 3.51
CA LEU A 69 -7.03 -4.89 2.18
C LEU A 69 -6.87 -3.38 1.95
N HIS A 70 -7.80 -2.56 2.44
CA HIS A 70 -7.70 -1.11 2.30
C HIS A 70 -6.55 -0.53 3.13
N LEU A 71 -6.40 -1.01 4.38
CA LEU A 71 -5.32 -0.60 5.29
C LEU A 71 -3.94 -0.94 4.72
N GLU A 72 -3.75 -2.15 4.20
CA GLU A 72 -2.45 -2.58 3.67
C GLU A 72 -2.07 -1.85 2.37
N LYS A 73 -3.05 -1.62 1.47
CA LYS A 73 -2.77 -1.09 0.13
C LYS A 73 -2.75 0.43 0.05
N ASN A 74 -3.51 1.12 0.88
CA ASN A 74 -3.67 2.58 0.81
C ASN A 74 -3.00 3.30 1.98
N TRP A 75 -2.95 2.66 3.16
CA TRP A 75 -2.39 3.27 4.38
C TRP A 75 -1.05 2.65 4.80
N ASN A 76 -0.60 1.60 4.12
CA ASN A 76 0.59 0.83 4.50
C ASN A 76 0.57 0.34 5.96
N LEU A 77 -0.63 0.10 6.51
CA LEU A 77 -0.83 -0.41 7.86
C LEU A 77 -1.03 -1.92 7.85
N THR A 78 -0.35 -2.63 8.75
CA THR A 78 -0.50 -4.08 8.95
C THR A 78 -0.97 -4.33 10.38
N LEU A 79 -2.10 -5.02 10.54
CA LEU A 79 -2.65 -5.32 11.86
C LEU A 79 -2.25 -6.74 12.30
N PRO A 80 -1.44 -6.90 13.36
CA PRO A 80 -1.06 -8.22 13.85
C PRO A 80 -2.29 -8.96 14.41
N GLY A 81 -2.37 -10.26 14.15
CA GLY A 81 -3.50 -11.10 14.57
C GLY A 81 -4.76 -10.97 13.71
N PHE A 82 -4.77 -10.04 12.74
CA PHE A 82 -5.84 -9.88 11.77
C PHE A 82 -5.28 -10.12 10.36
N GLY A 83 -5.47 -11.34 9.87
CA GLY A 83 -5.02 -11.75 8.53
C GLY A 83 -3.93 -12.82 8.61
N SER A 84 -4.29 -14.06 8.27
CA SER A 84 -3.28 -15.08 7.98
C SER A 84 -3.68 -16.14 6.94
N ASP A 85 -4.94 -16.30 6.52
CA ASP A 85 -5.29 -17.46 5.68
C ASP A 85 -5.61 -17.19 4.21
N GLU A 86 -6.06 -15.99 3.80
CA GLU A 86 -6.62 -15.83 2.43
C GLU A 86 -5.81 -14.91 1.49
N ILE A 87 -5.04 -13.95 1.99
CA ILE A 87 -4.32 -13.00 1.13
C ILE A 87 -2.88 -13.50 0.87
N LYS A 88 -2.74 -14.59 0.13
CA LYS A 88 -1.45 -14.93 -0.49
C LYS A 88 -1.19 -13.92 -1.62
N ILE A 89 -0.59 -12.77 -1.28
CA ILE A 89 -0.26 -11.67 -2.20
C ILE A 89 0.74 -12.11 -3.28
N PHE A 90 1.45 -13.23 -3.09
CA PHE A 90 2.31 -13.78 -4.13
C PHE A 90 1.52 -14.58 -5.16
N ARG A 91 0.84 -13.89 -6.08
CA ARG A 91 0.56 -14.45 -7.41
C ARG A 91 1.81 -14.21 -8.26
N LYS A 92 2.45 -15.29 -8.72
CA LYS A 92 3.39 -15.22 -9.84
C LYS A 92 2.73 -14.38 -10.93
N PRO A 93 3.37 -13.31 -11.44
CA PRO A 93 2.79 -12.53 -12.52
C PRO A 93 2.35 -13.51 -13.62
N LEU A 94 1.08 -13.48 -13.98
CA LEU A 94 0.58 -14.26 -15.11
C LEU A 94 1.22 -13.65 -16.36
N THR A 95 2.38 -14.17 -16.74
CA THR A 95 3.07 -13.74 -17.95
C THR A 95 2.26 -14.23 -19.13
N ASN A 96 1.49 -13.33 -19.74
CA ASN A 96 0.71 -13.61 -20.94
C ASN A 96 1.64 -14.19 -22.04
N ASP A 97 1.16 -15.08 -22.91
CA ASP A 97 2.01 -15.74 -23.92
C ASP A 97 2.70 -14.71 -24.84
N THR A 98 2.00 -13.63 -25.18
CA THR A 98 2.56 -12.47 -25.90
C THR A 98 3.72 -11.80 -25.15
N HIS A 99 3.66 -11.73 -23.82
CA HIS A 99 4.76 -11.18 -23.02
C HIS A 99 5.98 -12.12 -23.03
N ARG A 100 5.75 -13.44 -23.00
CA ARG A 100 6.82 -14.44 -23.10
C ARG A 100 7.52 -14.40 -24.46
N GLU A 101 6.76 -14.24 -25.55
CA GLU A 101 7.31 -14.07 -26.90
C GLU A 101 8.13 -12.78 -27.03
N ARG A 102 7.64 -11.66 -26.50
CA ARG A 102 8.37 -10.39 -26.49
C ARG A 102 9.70 -10.52 -25.72
N LEU A 103 9.69 -11.15 -24.55
CA LEU A 103 10.91 -11.41 -23.79
C LEU A 103 11.89 -12.31 -24.55
N ALA A 104 11.40 -13.33 -25.25
CA ALA A 104 12.23 -14.21 -26.08
C ALA A 104 12.85 -13.44 -27.26
N ALA A 105 12.09 -12.57 -27.92
CA ALA A 105 12.59 -11.72 -29.00
C ALA A 105 13.66 -10.74 -28.52
N VAL A 106 13.41 -10.04 -27.39
CA VAL A 106 14.40 -9.14 -26.77
C VAL A 106 15.66 -9.91 -26.41
N LYS A 107 15.51 -11.07 -25.76
CA LYS A 107 16.65 -11.94 -25.41
C LYS A 107 17.43 -12.33 -26.66
N ASN A 108 16.77 -12.76 -27.73
CA ASN A 108 17.41 -13.13 -28.99
C ASN A 108 18.17 -11.96 -29.63
N LEU A 109 17.58 -10.76 -29.65
CA LEU A 109 18.27 -9.55 -30.14
C LEU A 109 19.50 -9.21 -29.29
N LEU A 110 19.41 -9.33 -27.96
CA LEU A 110 20.56 -9.14 -27.07
C LEU A 110 21.65 -10.19 -27.30
N TRP A 111 21.29 -11.46 -27.54
CA TRP A 111 22.26 -12.49 -27.92
C TRP A 111 22.94 -12.14 -29.23
N GLN A 112 22.16 -11.85 -30.27
CA GLN A 112 22.70 -11.47 -31.58
C GLN A 112 23.62 -10.26 -31.47
N ALA A 113 23.19 -9.19 -30.79
CA ALA A 113 24.01 -8.01 -30.54
C ALA A 113 25.32 -8.36 -29.81
N ARG A 114 25.28 -9.27 -28.82
CA ARG A 114 26.48 -9.76 -28.13
C ARG A 114 27.42 -10.55 -29.06
N TRP A 115 26.91 -11.35 -29.99
CA TRP A 115 27.70 -12.07 -30.99
C TRP A 115 28.30 -11.16 -32.07
N GLN A 116 27.71 -9.97 -32.28
CA GLN A 116 28.27 -8.93 -33.16
C GLN A 116 29.42 -8.14 -32.51
N VAL A 117 29.65 -8.27 -31.20
CA VAL A 117 30.80 -7.66 -30.54
C VAL A 117 32.03 -8.56 -30.72
N PRO A 118 33.10 -8.10 -31.39
CA PRO A 118 34.31 -8.90 -31.50
C PRO A 118 34.89 -9.14 -30.09
N GLU A 119 35.25 -10.38 -29.80
CA GLU A 119 35.65 -10.93 -28.49
C GLU A 119 36.70 -10.07 -27.74
N VAL A 120 37.50 -9.31 -28.48
CA VAL A 120 38.50 -8.34 -27.98
C VAL A 120 37.94 -7.12 -27.24
N LEU A 121 36.61 -6.94 -27.19
CA LEU A 121 35.93 -5.86 -26.46
C LEU A 121 35.19 -6.34 -25.21
N LEU A 122 35.09 -7.66 -24.96
CA LEU A 122 34.31 -8.20 -23.85
C LEU A 122 35.03 -8.09 -22.49
N ASP A 123 36.36 -8.04 -22.50
CA ASP A 123 37.22 -7.94 -21.30
C ASP A 123 37.76 -6.52 -21.05
N ARG A 124 37.28 -5.51 -21.79
CA ARG A 124 37.73 -4.14 -21.53
C ARG A 124 37.03 -3.64 -20.26
N PRO A 125 37.76 -3.35 -19.16
CA PRO A 125 37.14 -2.80 -17.97
C PRO A 125 36.42 -1.50 -18.33
N LEU A 126 35.25 -1.29 -17.73
CA LEU A 126 34.45 -0.08 -17.91
C LEU A 126 35.29 1.10 -17.37
N GLU A 127 36.09 1.73 -18.23
CA GLU A 127 36.77 2.98 -17.86
C GLU A 127 35.69 4.06 -17.77
N ILE A 128 35.24 4.30 -16.53
CA ILE A 128 34.42 5.46 -16.19
C ILE A 128 35.36 6.67 -16.32
N PRO A 129 35.18 7.57 -17.31
CA PRO A 129 36.00 8.77 -17.38
C PRO A 129 35.78 9.56 -16.10
N LYS A 130 36.87 9.86 -15.38
CA LYS A 130 36.82 10.76 -14.23
C LYS A 130 36.34 12.12 -14.74
N ALA A 131 35.17 12.54 -14.28
CA ALA A 131 34.68 13.88 -14.51
C ALA A 131 35.72 14.87 -13.96
N VAL A 132 36.22 15.75 -14.82
CA VAL A 132 36.93 16.99 -14.47
C VAL A 132 35.89 18.06 -14.24
#